data_AF-A0A261F9N8-F1
#
_entry.id   AF-A0A261F9N8-F1
#
_cell.length_a   1.000
_cell.length_b   1.000
_cell.length_c   1.000
_cell.angle_alpha   90.00
_cell.angle_beta   90.00
_cell.angle_gamma   90.00
#
_symmetry.space_group_name_H-M   'P 1'
#
loop_
_entity.id
_entity.type
_entity.pdbx_description
1 polymer ?
#
loop_
_entity_poly.entity_id
_entity_poly.type
_entity_poly.pdbx_seq_one_letter_code
_entity_poly.pdbx_strand_id
1 'polypeptide(L)'
;MSQLTISHHLGKLVKAGVLERQKRGKCAYFTLNPDFDQNLLANVTLGVAMNVNDTATGTTILFACRQNAGRSQIAAALAKQLAPKGVTILSAGSEPADAVHPVVVEALAELGLQPDSQPKPLDPAQVKTSDWVVTMGCGEACPFFPGVHYQDWKIDDPSDRSLEEVRSIIDQIRIRVQELLDTVSQG
;
A
#
# COMPACT_ATOMS: atom_id res chain seq x y z
N MET A 1 3.86 -33.14 23.89
CA MET A 1 3.58 -32.02 24.82
C MET A 1 4.37 -30.81 24.35
N SER A 2 3.71 -29.85 23.68
CA SER A 2 4.36 -28.66 23.10
C SER A 2 4.67 -27.64 24.20
N GLN A 3 5.93 -27.26 24.30
CA GLN A 3 6.42 -26.29 25.28
C GLN A 3 5.85 -24.88 24.95
N LEU A 4 5.01 -24.34 25.83
CA LEU A 4 4.55 -22.94 25.80
C LEU A 4 5.76 -22.01 25.83
N THR A 5 6.02 -21.28 24.75
CA THR A 5 7.34 -20.66 24.53
C THR A 5 7.29 -19.15 24.31
N ILE A 6 6.39 -18.44 24.99
CA ILE A 6 6.51 -16.97 25.18
C ILE A 6 7.93 -16.62 25.64
N SER A 7 8.51 -17.44 26.52
CA SER A 7 9.91 -17.30 26.96
C SER A 7 10.95 -17.41 25.82
N HIS A 8 10.70 -18.23 24.79
CA HIS A 8 11.56 -18.35 23.61
C HIS A 8 11.53 -17.09 22.75
N HIS A 9 10.32 -16.56 22.50
CA HIS A 9 10.15 -15.32 21.71
C HIS A 9 10.72 -14.11 22.45
N LEU A 10 10.49 -13.99 23.76
CA LEU A 10 11.11 -12.95 24.58
C LEU A 10 12.64 -13.06 24.57
N GLY A 11 13.18 -14.27 24.57
CA GLY A 11 14.61 -14.51 24.41
C GLY A 11 15.17 -14.03 23.06
N LYS A 12 14.41 -14.19 21.96
CA LYS A 12 14.79 -13.65 20.64
C LYS A 12 14.83 -12.12 20.64
N LEU A 13 13.85 -11.48 21.26
CA LEU A 13 13.77 -10.02 21.33
C LEU A 13 14.88 -9.42 22.20
N VAL A 14 15.26 -10.10 23.28
CA VAL A 14 16.44 -9.70 24.08
C VAL A 14 17.73 -9.86 23.27
N LYS A 15 17.88 -10.95 22.52
CA LYS A 15 19.05 -11.14 21.64
C LYS A 15 19.15 -10.10 20.51
N ALA A 16 18.00 -9.65 20.01
CA ALA A 16 17.93 -8.60 19.00
C ALA A 16 18.19 -7.20 19.56
N GLY A 17 18.35 -7.05 20.88
CA GLY A 17 18.57 -5.76 21.53
C GLY A 17 17.30 -4.94 21.76
N VAL A 18 16.13 -5.43 21.33
CA VAL A 18 14.81 -4.76 21.45
C VAL A 18 14.34 -4.68 22.91
N LEU A 19 14.62 -5.73 23.68
CA LEU A 19 14.21 -5.83 25.08
C LEU A 19 15.43 -5.98 26.00
N GLU A 20 15.37 -5.32 27.14
CA GLU A 20 16.20 -5.64 28.30
C GLU A 20 15.46 -6.63 29.19
N ARG A 21 16.21 -7.51 29.84
CA ARG A 21 15.67 -8.49 30.79
C ARG A 21 16.23 -8.24 32.17
N GLN A 22 15.36 -7.94 33.12
CA GLN A 22 15.69 -7.83 34.54
C GLN A 22 15.14 -9.03 35.31
N LYS A 23 16.01 -9.74 36.03
CA LYS A 23 15.57 -10.82 36.93
C LYS A 23 15.35 -10.27 38.34
N ARG A 24 14.14 -10.41 38.88
CA ARG A 24 13.82 -10.10 40.28
C ARG A 24 13.25 -11.35 40.95
N GLY A 25 14.07 -11.98 41.79
CA GLY A 25 13.71 -13.22 42.47
C GLY A 25 13.42 -14.36 41.49
N LYS A 26 12.22 -14.95 41.59
CA LYS A 26 11.76 -16.02 40.69
C LYS A 26 11.15 -15.51 39.37
N CYS A 27 10.98 -14.19 39.22
CA CYS A 27 10.36 -13.58 38.04
C CYS A 27 11.40 -12.90 37.12
N ALA A 28 11.13 -12.94 35.82
CA ALA A 28 11.85 -12.15 34.83
C ALA A 28 10.91 -11.09 34.26
N TYR A 29 11.34 -9.83 34.35
CA TYR A 29 10.67 -8.68 33.77
C TYR A 29 11.42 -8.29 32.49
N PHE A 30 10.68 -7.92 31.46
CA PHE A 30 11.23 -7.46 30.20
C PHE A 30 10.78 -6.02 29.96
N THR A 31 11.70 -5.16 29.60
CA THR A 31 11.46 -3.74 29.31
C THR A 31 12.00 -3.43 27.92
N LEU A 32 11.39 -2.50 27.19
CA LEU A 32 11.95 -2.04 25.91
C LEU A 32 13.29 -1.38 26.17
N ASN A 33 14.30 -1.72 25.37
CA ASN A 33 15.60 -1.09 25.43
C ASN A 33 15.51 0.31 24.80
N PRO A 34 15.68 1.40 25.57
CA PRO A 34 15.56 2.76 25.04
C PRO A 34 16.67 3.11 24.03
N ASP A 35 17.78 2.38 24.02
CA ASP A 35 18.91 2.59 23.11
C ASP A 35 18.83 1.73 21.83
N PHE A 36 17.84 0.83 21.71
CA PHE A 36 17.68 -0.01 20.53
C PHE A 36 17.49 0.81 19.24
N ASP A 37 17.11 2.08 19.34
CA ASP A 37 16.88 2.90 18.16
C ASP A 37 17.20 4.39 18.30
N GLN A 38 18.49 4.71 18.39
CA GLN A 38 18.94 6.10 18.27
C GLN A 38 18.74 6.67 16.84
N ASN A 39 18.49 5.83 15.83
CA ASN A 39 18.14 6.27 14.47
C ASN A 39 16.62 6.46 14.25
N LEU A 40 15.72 5.87 15.05
CA LEU A 40 14.30 6.26 15.09
C LEU A 40 14.12 7.62 15.76
N LEU A 41 14.87 7.88 16.83
CA LEU A 41 14.70 9.09 17.64
C LEU A 41 15.07 10.37 16.88
N ALA A 42 15.96 10.29 15.91
CA ALA A 42 16.27 11.40 15.00
C ALA A 42 15.02 11.86 14.22
N ASN A 43 14.12 10.93 13.86
CA ASN A 43 12.87 11.23 13.17
C ASN A 43 11.77 11.76 14.12
N VAL A 44 11.90 11.52 15.42
CA VAL A 44 10.99 12.02 16.46
C VAL A 44 11.31 13.46 16.87
N THR A 45 12.59 13.86 16.78
CA THR A 45 13.06 15.16 17.30
C THR A 45 12.80 16.32 16.32
N LEU A 46 12.67 16.04 15.02
CA LEU A 46 12.20 16.99 14.00
C LEU A 46 10.67 16.97 13.83
N GLY A 47 9.93 17.19 14.91
CA GLY A 47 8.60 17.79 14.85
C GLY A 47 7.54 17.14 13.93
N VAL A 48 7.60 15.83 13.65
CA VAL A 48 6.43 15.08 13.19
C VAL A 48 5.86 14.40 14.42
N ALA A 49 4.80 14.97 14.98
CA ALA A 49 4.01 14.32 16.02
C ALA A 49 3.42 13.01 15.46
N MET A 50 4.13 11.89 15.62
CA MET A 50 3.54 10.57 15.49
C MET A 50 2.77 10.28 16.76
N ASN A 51 1.45 10.49 16.70
CA ASN A 51 0.53 9.97 17.71
C ASN A 51 0.57 8.45 17.66
N VAL A 52 1.06 7.80 18.73
CA VAL A 52 1.01 6.34 18.94
C VAL A 52 -0.41 5.89 19.36
N ASN A 53 -1.43 6.50 18.74
CA ASN A 53 -2.81 6.00 18.75
C ASN A 53 -3.18 5.33 17.43
N ASP A 54 -2.23 5.11 16.52
CA ASP A 54 -2.50 4.48 15.22
C ASP A 54 -2.53 2.94 15.35
N THR A 55 -3.50 2.43 16.10
CA THR A 55 -4.08 1.14 15.73
C THR A 55 -4.81 1.38 14.41
N ALA A 56 -4.20 0.94 13.31
CA ALA A 56 -4.72 1.00 11.95
C ALA A 56 -6.25 0.98 11.85
N THR A 57 -6.85 2.17 11.69
CA THR A 57 -8.20 2.37 11.16
C THR A 57 -8.09 3.15 9.85
N GLY A 58 -7.14 2.75 9.00
CA GLY A 58 -6.92 3.36 7.70
C GLY A 58 -7.37 2.41 6.59
N THR A 59 -8.18 2.89 5.65
CA THR A 59 -8.66 2.09 4.52
C THR A 59 -7.53 1.88 3.51
N THR A 60 -7.28 0.63 3.13
CA THR A 60 -6.30 0.29 2.09
C THR A 60 -6.99 -0.02 0.77
N ILE A 61 -6.58 0.68 -0.28
CA ILE A 61 -7.07 0.52 -1.66
C ILE A 61 -5.94 0.03 -2.55
N LEU A 62 -6.14 -1.10 -3.22
CA LEU A 62 -5.21 -1.68 -4.18
C LEU A 62 -5.74 -1.59 -5.61
N PHE A 63 -4.99 -0.91 -6.48
CA PHE A 63 -5.25 -0.88 -7.91
C PHE A 63 -4.44 -1.95 -8.65
N ALA A 64 -5.11 -2.90 -9.28
CA ALA A 64 -4.49 -3.99 -10.03
C ALA A 64 -4.80 -3.88 -11.53
N CYS A 65 -3.78 -3.94 -12.37
CA CYS A 65 -3.95 -4.18 -13.81
C CYS A 65 -3.04 -5.32 -14.27
N ARG A 66 -2.95 -5.60 -15.57
CA ARG A 66 -2.07 -6.66 -16.07
C ARG A 66 -0.59 -6.33 -15.80
N GLN A 67 -0.10 -5.22 -16.34
CA GLN A 67 1.35 -4.93 -16.36
C GLN A 67 1.87 -4.00 -15.26
N ASN A 68 0.99 -3.40 -14.46
CA ASN A 68 1.35 -2.31 -13.53
C ASN A 68 2.19 -1.20 -14.17
N ALA A 69 1.96 -0.94 -15.46
CA ALA A 69 2.70 0.04 -16.25
C ALA A 69 1.81 1.15 -16.82
N GLY A 70 0.49 1.10 -16.57
CA GLY A 70 -0.47 2.06 -17.13
C GLY A 70 -1.64 2.33 -16.19
N ARG A 71 -2.78 1.70 -16.42
CA ARG A 71 -4.04 1.94 -15.68
C ARG A 71 -3.90 1.99 -14.16
N SER A 72 -3.28 0.98 -13.53
CA SER A 72 -3.09 0.98 -12.07
C SER A 72 -2.08 2.02 -11.57
N GLN A 73 -1.10 2.41 -12.39
CA GLN A 73 -0.16 3.49 -12.06
C GLN A 73 -0.86 4.85 -12.08
N ILE A 74 -1.66 5.11 -13.12
CA ILE A 74 -2.47 6.32 -13.25
C ILE A 74 -3.45 6.42 -12.08
N ALA A 75 -4.20 5.35 -11.82
CA ALA A 75 -5.21 5.33 -10.75
C ALA A 75 -4.57 5.57 -9.38
N ALA A 76 -3.44 4.93 -9.08
CA ALA A 76 -2.76 5.12 -7.81
C ALA A 76 -2.15 6.52 -7.67
N ALA A 77 -1.56 7.08 -8.74
CA ALA A 77 -1.03 8.44 -8.72
C ALA A 77 -2.13 9.49 -8.46
N LEU A 78 -3.27 9.37 -9.14
CA LEU A 78 -4.43 10.24 -8.92
C LEU A 78 -5.03 10.04 -7.53
N ALA A 79 -5.20 8.80 -7.09
CA ALA A 79 -5.77 8.50 -5.78
C ALA A 79 -4.88 9.04 -4.66
N LYS A 80 -3.54 8.92 -4.75
CA LYS A 80 -2.62 9.51 -3.77
C LYS A 80 -2.73 11.04 -3.67
N GLN A 81 -3.04 11.71 -4.78
CA GLN A 81 -3.24 13.15 -4.79
C GLN A 81 -4.56 13.55 -4.12
N LEU A 82 -5.61 12.74 -4.28
CA LEU A 82 -6.99 13.07 -3.88
C LEU A 82 -7.40 12.45 -2.54
N ALA A 83 -6.71 11.41 -2.09
CA ALA A 83 -7.13 10.62 -0.94
C ALA A 83 -7.10 11.41 0.38
N PRO A 84 -8.12 11.25 1.24
CA PRO A 84 -8.11 11.84 2.57
C PRO A 84 -7.07 11.14 3.48
N LYS A 85 -6.78 11.76 4.62
CA LYS A 85 -5.89 11.17 5.62
C LYS A 85 -6.41 9.80 6.07
N GLY A 86 -5.51 8.85 6.25
CA GLY A 86 -5.83 7.50 6.67
C GLY A 86 -6.11 6.53 5.53
N VAL A 87 -6.16 6.97 4.27
CA VAL A 87 -6.27 6.05 3.13
C VAL A 87 -4.89 5.68 2.60
N THR A 88 -4.60 4.38 2.53
CA THR A 88 -3.38 3.84 1.96
C THR A 88 -3.63 3.37 0.54
N ILE A 89 -2.83 3.86 -0.41
CA ILE A 89 -2.97 3.52 -1.84
C ILE A 89 -1.82 2.62 -2.28
N LEU A 90 -2.18 1.50 -2.89
CA LEU A 90 -1.27 0.51 -3.48
C LEU A 90 -1.58 0.32 -4.97
N SER A 91 -0.58 -0.10 -5.75
CA SER A 91 -0.76 -0.58 -7.11
C SER A 91 0.00 -1.88 -7.33
N ALA A 92 -0.44 -2.75 -8.24
CA ALA A 92 0.26 -3.97 -8.62
C ALA A 92 -0.17 -4.52 -10.00
N GLY A 93 0.55 -5.55 -10.46
CA GLY A 93 0.37 -6.18 -11.77
C GLY A 93 0.38 -7.70 -11.71
N SER A 94 -0.52 -8.36 -12.45
CA SER A 94 -0.48 -9.83 -12.58
C SER A 94 0.70 -10.32 -13.42
N GLU A 95 1.12 -9.54 -14.41
CA GLU A 95 2.27 -9.76 -15.30
C GLU A 95 3.08 -8.46 -15.45
N PRO A 96 3.81 -8.02 -14.41
CA PRO A 96 4.48 -6.72 -14.39
C PRO A 96 5.43 -6.52 -15.58
N ALA A 97 5.40 -5.32 -16.18
CA ALA A 97 6.38 -4.92 -17.18
C ALA A 97 7.71 -4.51 -16.52
N ASP A 98 8.75 -4.31 -17.33
CA ASP A 98 10.05 -3.84 -16.82
C ASP A 98 10.04 -2.37 -16.40
N ALA A 99 9.14 -1.56 -16.97
CA ALA A 99 9.00 -0.14 -16.69
C ALA A 99 7.57 0.35 -16.92
N VAL A 100 7.24 1.51 -16.35
CA VAL A 100 5.99 2.23 -16.64
C VAL A 100 6.00 2.71 -18.10
N HIS A 101 4.85 2.64 -18.77
CA HIS A 101 4.72 3.05 -20.18
C HIS A 101 5.14 4.52 -20.34
N PRO A 102 6.06 4.86 -21.27
CA PRO A 102 6.55 6.24 -21.42
C PRO A 102 5.44 7.27 -21.63
N VAL A 103 4.43 6.93 -22.44
CA VAL A 103 3.27 7.80 -22.68
C VAL A 103 2.47 8.09 -21.40
N VAL A 104 2.46 7.16 -20.45
CA VAL A 104 1.82 7.34 -19.14
C VAL A 104 2.64 8.25 -18.24
N VAL A 105 3.98 8.12 -18.27
CA VAL A 105 4.89 9.03 -17.55
C VAL A 105 4.72 10.45 -18.07
N GLU A 106 4.71 10.62 -19.39
CA GLU A 106 4.52 11.92 -20.06
C GLU A 106 3.16 12.54 -19.69
N ALA A 107 2.07 11.78 -19.81
CA ALA A 107 0.73 12.27 -19.50
C ALA A 107 0.54 12.64 -18.01
N LEU A 108 1.14 11.88 -17.08
CA LEU A 108 1.12 12.22 -15.66
C LEU A 108 1.95 13.47 -15.36
N ALA A 109 3.09 13.66 -16.04
CA ALA A 109 3.93 14.82 -15.87
C ALA A 109 3.22 16.13 -16.28
N GLU A 110 2.33 16.10 -17.29
CA GLU A 110 1.48 17.26 -17.65
C GLU A 110 0.60 17.74 -16.48
N LEU A 111 0.24 16.83 -15.57
CA LEU A 111 -0.55 17.10 -14.37
C LEU A 111 0.31 17.42 -13.14
N GLY A 112 1.63 17.46 -13.29
CA GLY A 112 2.58 17.58 -12.17
C GLY A 112 2.65 16.32 -11.30
N LEU A 113 2.22 15.17 -11.82
CA LEU A 113 2.23 13.88 -11.14
C LEU A 113 3.39 13.01 -11.62
N GLN A 114 3.68 11.98 -10.83
CA GLN A 114 4.62 10.91 -11.18
C GLN A 114 3.88 9.57 -11.09
N PRO A 115 4.35 8.54 -11.81
CA PRO A 115 3.86 7.18 -11.58
C PRO A 115 3.96 6.78 -10.11
N ASP A 116 3.05 5.91 -9.68
CA ASP A 116 2.96 5.48 -8.29
C ASP A 116 4.22 4.75 -7.80
N SER A 117 4.74 3.83 -8.61
CA SER A 117 5.93 3.04 -8.29
C SER A 117 6.50 2.38 -9.55
N GLN A 118 7.63 1.69 -9.41
CA GLN A 118 8.06 0.74 -10.45
C GLN A 118 7.05 -0.42 -10.54
N PRO A 119 6.81 -0.98 -11.74
CA PRO A 119 5.92 -2.12 -11.88
C PRO A 119 6.33 -3.27 -10.96
N LYS A 120 5.36 -3.85 -10.24
CA LYS A 120 5.60 -4.89 -9.25
C LYS A 120 4.51 -5.96 -9.27
N PRO A 121 4.85 -7.21 -8.89
CA PRO A 121 3.90 -8.32 -8.92
C PRO A 121 2.78 -8.13 -7.91
N LEU A 122 1.59 -8.61 -8.27
CA LEU A 122 0.45 -8.71 -7.40
C LEU A 122 0.72 -9.77 -6.33
N ASP A 123 0.89 -9.32 -5.09
CA ASP A 123 1.03 -10.20 -3.93
C ASP A 123 -0.37 -10.55 -3.37
N PRO A 124 -0.76 -11.84 -3.34
CA PRO A 124 -2.02 -12.27 -2.73
C PRO A 124 -2.19 -11.82 -1.27
N ALA A 125 -1.09 -11.65 -0.52
CA ALA A 125 -1.15 -11.14 0.84
C ALA A 125 -1.65 -9.68 0.86
N GLN A 126 -1.21 -8.84 -0.08
CA GLN A 126 -1.68 -7.47 -0.21
C GLN A 126 -3.15 -7.41 -0.60
N VAL A 127 -3.60 -8.28 -1.50
CA VAL A 127 -5.03 -8.40 -1.87
C VAL A 127 -5.86 -8.74 -0.63
N LYS A 128 -5.40 -9.72 0.16
CA LYS A 128 -6.10 -10.18 1.38
C LYS A 128 -6.19 -9.12 2.47
N THR A 129 -5.18 -8.26 2.60
CA THR A 129 -5.14 -7.20 3.63
C THR A 129 -5.71 -5.87 3.15
N SER A 130 -6.13 -5.77 1.88
CA SER A 130 -6.75 -4.55 1.35
C SER A 130 -8.25 -4.56 1.65
N ASP A 131 -8.82 -3.40 1.96
CA ASP A 131 -10.27 -3.24 2.11
C ASP A 131 -10.94 -3.15 0.74
N TRP A 132 -10.27 -2.50 -0.22
CA TRP A 132 -10.75 -2.33 -1.59
C TRP A 132 -9.70 -2.81 -2.59
N VAL A 133 -10.16 -3.56 -3.60
CA VAL A 133 -9.35 -4.01 -4.72
C VAL A 133 -10.05 -3.61 -6.02
N VAL A 134 -9.40 -2.74 -6.78
CA VAL A 134 -9.88 -2.26 -8.08
C VAL A 134 -9.10 -2.97 -9.17
N THR A 135 -9.80 -3.74 -10.00
CA THR A 135 -9.21 -4.48 -11.11
C THR A 135 -9.47 -3.76 -12.44
N MET A 136 -8.44 -3.71 -13.28
CA MET A 136 -8.47 -3.06 -14.60
C MET A 136 -7.77 -3.98 -15.60
N GLY A 137 -8.46 -5.05 -16.02
CA GLY A 137 -7.93 -6.02 -16.98
C GLY A 137 -6.90 -7.01 -16.42
N CYS A 138 -6.94 -7.30 -15.11
CA CYS A 138 -6.16 -8.36 -14.46
C CYS A 138 -6.59 -9.78 -14.90
N GLY A 139 -7.81 -9.93 -15.41
CA GLY A 139 -8.40 -11.24 -15.71
C GLY A 139 -8.65 -12.06 -14.44
N GLU A 140 -8.56 -13.39 -14.57
CA GLU A 140 -8.73 -14.33 -13.43
C GLU A 140 -7.49 -14.43 -12.53
N ALA A 141 -6.41 -13.70 -12.83
CA ALA A 141 -5.17 -13.76 -12.06
C ALA A 141 -5.28 -13.12 -10.67
N CYS A 142 -6.33 -12.32 -10.43
CA CYS A 142 -6.56 -11.65 -9.17
C CYS A 142 -7.29 -12.60 -8.19
N PRO A 143 -6.64 -13.06 -7.10
CA PRO A 143 -7.26 -13.99 -6.15
C PRO A 143 -8.41 -13.30 -5.40
N PHE A 144 -9.51 -14.02 -5.18
CA PHE A 144 -10.66 -13.51 -4.43
C PHE A 144 -10.58 -13.91 -2.96
N PHE A 145 -10.73 -12.93 -2.07
CA PHE A 145 -10.76 -13.12 -0.62
C PHE A 145 -12.07 -12.57 -0.03
N PRO A 146 -12.76 -13.32 0.86
CA PRO A 146 -13.92 -12.81 1.59
C PRO A 146 -13.55 -11.61 2.47
N GLY A 147 -14.44 -10.63 2.54
CA GLY A 147 -14.27 -9.41 3.35
C GLY A 147 -13.56 -8.26 2.63
N VAL A 148 -13.10 -8.48 1.39
CA VAL A 148 -12.54 -7.43 0.54
C VAL A 148 -13.61 -6.95 -0.45
N HIS A 149 -13.70 -5.64 -0.66
CA HIS A 149 -14.58 -5.03 -1.65
C HIS A 149 -13.89 -4.99 -3.01
N TYR A 150 -14.51 -5.54 -4.05
CA TYR A 150 -13.95 -5.56 -5.40
C TYR A 150 -14.72 -4.63 -6.33
N GLN A 151 -13.99 -3.88 -7.16
CA GLN A 151 -14.54 -3.17 -8.32
C GLN A 151 -13.79 -3.60 -9.58
N ASP A 152 -14.52 -3.78 -10.69
CA ASP A 152 -13.95 -4.00 -12.02
C ASP A 152 -14.21 -2.78 -12.89
N TRP A 153 -13.13 -2.09 -13.26
CA TRP A 153 -13.18 -0.90 -14.09
C TRP A 153 -12.78 -1.25 -15.52
N LYS A 154 -13.77 -1.20 -16.42
CA LYS A 154 -13.56 -1.36 -17.85
C LYS A 154 -12.97 -0.07 -18.43
N ILE A 155 -11.64 -0.04 -18.50
CA ILE A 155 -10.85 1.06 -19.02
C ILE A 155 -9.84 0.50 -20.02
N ASP A 156 -9.76 1.16 -21.17
CA ASP A 156 -8.87 0.79 -22.25
C ASP A 156 -7.39 0.84 -21.82
N ASP A 157 -6.58 -0.05 -22.39
CA ASP A 157 -5.16 -0.05 -22.12
C ASP A 157 -4.49 1.17 -22.77
N PRO A 158 -3.75 2.00 -22.00
CA PRO A 158 -2.99 3.11 -22.56
C PRO A 158 -1.75 2.66 -23.36
N SER A 159 -1.37 1.38 -23.34
CA SER A 159 -0.28 0.87 -24.17
C SER A 159 -0.53 1.18 -25.65
N ASP A 160 0.49 1.68 -26.35
CA ASP A 160 0.46 2.01 -27.78
C ASP A 160 -0.61 3.03 -28.21
N ARG A 161 -1.17 3.78 -27.25
CA ARG A 161 -2.11 4.87 -27.51
C ARG A 161 -1.39 6.20 -27.69
N SER A 162 -2.03 7.11 -28.42
CA SER A 162 -1.58 8.50 -28.50
C SER A 162 -1.73 9.20 -27.15
N LEU A 163 -0.94 10.25 -26.94
CA LEU A 163 -1.01 11.05 -25.71
C LEU A 163 -2.44 11.62 -25.48
N GLU A 164 -3.14 11.99 -26.54
CA GLU A 164 -4.53 12.47 -26.47
C GLU A 164 -5.51 11.39 -25.97
N GLU A 165 -5.40 10.16 -26.49
CA GLU A 165 -6.18 9.02 -25.99
C GLU A 165 -5.85 8.72 -24.51
N VAL A 166 -4.57 8.80 -24.13
CA VAL A 166 -4.15 8.59 -22.74
C VAL A 166 -4.71 9.66 -21.80
N ARG A 167 -4.83 10.92 -22.24
CA ARG A 167 -5.52 11.96 -21.45
C ARG A 167 -6.99 11.60 -21.19
N SER A 168 -7.70 11.12 -22.22
CA SER A 168 -9.08 10.64 -22.04
C SER A 168 -9.17 9.46 -21.06
N ILE A 169 -8.20 8.55 -21.09
CA ILE A 169 -8.09 7.44 -20.12
C ILE A 169 -7.84 7.99 -18.70
N ILE A 170 -6.97 8.97 -18.53
CA ILE A 170 -6.70 9.63 -17.24
C ILE A 170 -7.97 10.29 -16.69
N ASP A 171 -8.73 10.99 -17.52
CA ASP A 171 -9.98 11.64 -17.09
C ASP A 171 -11.03 10.61 -16.65
N GLN A 172 -11.16 9.52 -17.39
CA GLN A 172 -12.03 8.40 -17.02
C GLN A 172 -11.62 7.72 -15.72
N ILE A 173 -10.31 7.61 -15.46
CA ILE A 173 -9.79 7.06 -14.20
C ILE A 173 -10.03 8.07 -13.07
N ARG A 174 -9.80 9.36 -13.29
CA ARG A 174 -9.99 10.42 -12.29
C ARG A 174 -11.41 10.44 -11.74
N ILE A 175 -12.42 10.37 -12.62
CA ILE A 175 -13.83 10.32 -12.22
C ILE A 175 -14.08 9.12 -11.30
N ARG A 176 -13.66 7.92 -11.70
CA ARG A 176 -13.86 6.70 -10.92
C ARG A 176 -13.09 6.68 -9.60
N VAL A 177 -11.89 7.25 -9.58
CA VAL A 177 -11.11 7.43 -8.35
C VAL A 177 -11.85 8.33 -7.37
N GLN A 178 -12.42 9.45 -7.86
CA GLN A 178 -13.20 10.34 -7.00
C GLN A 178 -14.43 9.61 -6.43
N GLU A 179 -15.20 8.92 -7.26
CA GLU A 179 -16.36 8.14 -6.83
C GLU A 179 -16.01 7.06 -5.79
N LEU A 180 -14.87 6.37 -5.98
CA LEU A 180 -14.37 5.39 -5.02
C LEU A 180 -14.00 6.05 -3.70
N LEU A 181 -13.26 7.16 -3.71
CA LEU A 181 -12.86 7.86 -2.49
C LEU A 181 -14.06 8.46 -1.75
N ASP A 182 -15.07 8.94 -2.47
CA ASP A 182 -16.32 9.41 -1.87
C ASP A 182 -17.07 8.26 -1.18
N THR A 183 -17.08 7.08 -1.80
CA THR A 183 -17.66 5.85 -1.21
C THR A 183 -16.91 5.43 0.05
N VAL A 184 -15.57 5.42 0.00
CA VAL A 184 -14.71 5.08 1.13
C VAL A 184 -14.87 6.07 2.29
N SER A 185 -15.09 7.34 2.01
CA SER A 185 -15.23 8.38 3.03
C SER A 185 -16.58 8.36 3.76
N GLN A 186 -17.58 7.64 3.22
CA GLN A 186 -18.93 7.54 3.77
C GLN A 186 -19.17 6.27 4.61
N GLY A 187 -18.24 5.30 4.57
CA GLY A 187 -18.31 4.04 5.33
C GLY A 187 -17.55 4.11 6.64
#